data_AF-A0AA36ICX5-F1
#
_entry.id   AF-A0AA36ICX5-F1
#
_cell.length_a   1.000
_cell.length_b   1.000
_cell.length_c   1.000
_cell.angle_alpha   90.00
_cell.angle_beta   90.00
_cell.angle_gamma   90.00
#
_symmetry.space_group_name_H-M   'P 1'
#
loop_
_entity.id
_entity.type
_entity.pdbx_description
1 polymer ?
#
loop_
_entity_poly.entity_id
_entity_poly.type
_entity_poly.pdbx_seq_one_letter_code
_entity_poly.pdbx_strand_id
1 'polypeptide(L)'
;MNRRHQVRVKPWMVLVGGFSLMKLMGAFVPPPQAVPVRCTPHLGARLVGHVVGSCIMVAPAYASDTSGLDFQQFVDDVGRNRDFFISVATAAKSTFTFGQLVDAVKSADEAKRSADEAKRSADEAFKASPEGKIQEALARAMEPFEPSRPQDEVIQRPVMETLRQRIASWQQHATIIGGRCQSGKSVATEEALRGARGVARFTIKSADWETTMYEELKVENSGLFKEMMRRVGEKLKDFPDNLTKYPVLLLDIPRTTIEGIDRVSSTAKDVATDKIGCAIHVIVSASSAAAALAFDAGGLERQEDIWVGDLTEQEAKEFLALHGHEKNWKDFVDACGLRIGDLVKACENLKKGMSLNDTKQEYRRFATAEAVGFMELQVHPKLNGRQMSHELLKVYPEGMPEVFNSIRILPRELAELIRNKSCHAVYFHPIKKRFFFASKLHKEAAEAQLANP
;
A
#
# COMPACT_ATOMS: atom_id res chain seq x y z
N MET A 1 -59.96 17.54 10.38
CA MET A 1 -60.81 16.35 10.13
C MET A 1 -59.91 15.16 9.82
N ASN A 2 -59.93 14.17 10.72
CA ASN A 2 -59.20 12.91 10.66
C ASN A 2 -59.54 12.09 9.40
N ARG A 3 -58.52 11.60 8.67
CA ARG A 3 -58.66 10.42 7.81
C ARG A 3 -57.60 9.40 8.16
N ARG A 4 -58.03 8.39 8.91
CA ARG A 4 -57.34 7.13 9.18
C ARG A 4 -57.13 6.38 7.86
N HIS A 5 -55.94 5.86 7.61
CA HIS A 5 -55.72 4.81 6.62
C HIS A 5 -55.72 3.46 7.36
N GLN A 6 -56.71 2.63 7.03
CA GLN A 6 -56.76 1.21 7.39
C GLN A 6 -55.89 0.43 6.41
N VAL A 7 -54.95 -0.37 6.92
CA VAL A 7 -54.30 -1.42 6.16
C VAL A 7 -54.87 -2.76 6.63
N ARG A 8 -55.52 -3.48 5.71
CA ARG A 8 -56.03 -4.84 5.90
C ARG A 8 -54.86 -5.83 5.87
N VAL A 9 -54.72 -6.63 6.92
CA VAL A 9 -53.86 -7.83 6.94
C VAL A 9 -54.73 -9.04 6.62
N LYS A 10 -54.32 -9.86 5.63
CA LYS A 10 -54.96 -11.15 5.30
C LYS A 10 -54.42 -12.24 6.25
N PRO A 11 -55.26 -13.19 6.70
CA PRO A 11 -54.80 -14.29 7.56
C PRO A 11 -54.18 -15.41 6.71
N TRP A 12 -53.07 -15.97 7.17
CA TRP A 12 -52.58 -17.27 6.69
C TRP A 12 -52.92 -18.35 7.71
N MET A 13 -53.49 -19.41 7.15
CA MET A 13 -54.08 -20.59 7.74
C MET A 13 -52.99 -21.57 8.13
N VAL A 14 -52.97 -22.02 9.39
CA VAL A 14 -52.09 -23.09 9.87
C VAL A 14 -52.75 -24.43 9.55
N LEU A 15 -52.14 -25.19 8.65
CA LEU A 15 -52.49 -26.59 8.38
C LEU A 15 -51.78 -27.49 9.40
N VAL A 16 -52.60 -28.17 10.20
CA VAL A 16 -52.18 -29.23 11.12
C VAL A 16 -52.26 -30.56 10.36
N GLY A 17 -51.13 -31.22 10.11
CA GLY A 17 -51.06 -32.66 9.82
C GLY A 17 -50.39 -33.32 11.02
N GLY A 18 -50.93 -34.33 11.69
CA GLY A 18 -51.72 -35.45 11.16
C GLY A 18 -50.85 -36.71 11.27
N PHE A 19 -50.61 -37.18 12.50
CA PHE A 19 -49.92 -38.45 12.76
C PHE A 19 -50.75 -39.61 12.21
N SER A 20 -50.10 -40.55 11.52
CA SER A 20 -50.66 -41.86 11.23
C SER A 20 -49.78 -42.94 11.84
N LEU A 21 -50.46 -43.86 12.52
CA LEU A 21 -49.96 -44.90 13.40
C LEU A 21 -50.06 -46.23 12.64
N MET A 22 -48.99 -47.01 12.50
CA MET A 22 -49.10 -48.48 12.44
C MET A 22 -47.75 -49.21 12.65
N LYS A 23 -47.76 -50.01 13.74
CA LYS A 23 -47.28 -51.40 13.92
C LYS A 23 -45.84 -51.77 13.51
N LEU A 24 -44.95 -52.19 14.43
CA LEU A 24 -44.88 -53.38 15.33
C LEU A 24 -43.83 -54.37 14.79
N MET A 25 -42.72 -54.55 15.51
CA MET A 25 -42.21 -55.85 16.02
C MET A 25 -40.72 -55.77 16.43
N GLY A 26 -40.42 -56.39 17.57
CA GLY A 26 -39.14 -57.06 17.81
C GLY A 26 -38.09 -56.30 18.61
N ALA A 27 -38.24 -56.24 19.93
CA ALA A 27 -37.14 -55.96 20.85
C ALA A 27 -36.36 -57.26 21.16
N PHE A 28 -35.04 -57.23 21.00
CA PHE A 28 -34.09 -57.90 21.89
C PHE A 28 -32.71 -57.25 21.72
N VAL A 29 -32.17 -56.71 22.82
CA VAL A 29 -30.87 -56.01 22.92
C VAL A 29 -29.79 -57.01 23.34
N PRO A 30 -28.54 -56.84 22.89
CA PRO A 30 -27.44 -56.79 23.84
C PRO A 30 -26.58 -55.51 23.66
N PRO A 31 -25.84 -55.07 24.70
CA PRO A 31 -25.26 -53.73 24.78
C PRO A 31 -24.01 -53.59 23.91
N PRO A 32 -23.71 -52.40 23.35
CA PRO A 32 -22.50 -52.22 22.57
C PRO A 32 -21.30 -51.85 23.45
N GLN A 33 -20.20 -52.54 23.17
CA GLN A 33 -18.84 -52.17 23.57
C GLN A 33 -18.37 -50.94 22.78
N ALA A 34 -17.57 -50.10 23.42
CA ALA A 34 -16.99 -48.90 22.83
C ALA A 34 -15.92 -49.23 21.80
N VAL A 35 -16.02 -48.64 20.59
CA VAL A 35 -14.93 -48.53 19.60
C VAL A 35 -14.98 -47.13 18.98
N PRO A 36 -13.85 -46.39 18.88
CA PRO A 36 -13.83 -45.05 18.31
C PRO A 36 -13.67 -45.10 16.79
N VAL A 37 -14.45 -44.31 16.05
CA VAL A 37 -14.24 -44.11 14.61
C VAL A 37 -13.99 -42.62 14.35
N ARG A 38 -12.78 -42.33 13.88
CA ARG A 38 -12.40 -41.09 13.18
C ARG A 38 -12.98 -41.12 11.77
N CYS A 39 -13.59 -40.03 11.32
CA CYS A 39 -13.67 -39.65 9.90
C CYS A 39 -13.73 -38.11 9.76
N THR A 40 -12.82 -37.56 8.98
CA THR A 40 -12.90 -36.26 8.27
C THR A 40 -13.22 -36.53 6.78
N PRO A 41 -13.29 -35.53 5.88
CA PRO A 41 -14.35 -34.52 5.68
C PRO A 41 -14.93 -34.57 4.24
N HIS A 42 -16.06 -33.89 3.94
CA HIS A 42 -16.25 -33.04 2.73
C HIS A 42 -17.71 -32.55 2.52
N LEU A 43 -17.78 -31.27 2.11
CA LEU A 43 -18.79 -30.53 1.33
C LEU A 43 -20.29 -30.57 1.72
N GLY A 44 -20.83 -29.37 2.01
CA GLY A 44 -22.27 -29.10 1.90
C GLY A 44 -22.69 -27.70 2.35
N ALA A 45 -22.90 -26.82 1.37
CA ALA A 45 -23.80 -25.65 1.34
C ALA A 45 -24.15 -24.89 2.65
N ARG A 46 -23.74 -23.61 2.69
CA ARG A 46 -24.30 -22.57 3.56
C ARG A 46 -25.76 -22.31 3.20
N LEU A 47 -26.66 -22.55 4.16
CA LEU A 47 -27.96 -21.89 4.25
C LEU A 47 -28.04 -21.29 5.66
N VAL A 48 -27.98 -19.96 5.71
CA VAL A 48 -28.13 -19.18 6.93
C VAL A 48 -29.62 -19.16 7.26
N GLY A 49 -29.99 -19.87 8.33
CA GLY A 49 -31.33 -19.84 8.91
C GLY A 49 -31.20 -19.85 10.42
N HIS A 50 -31.25 -18.66 11.03
CA HIS A 50 -31.47 -18.55 12.47
C HIS A 50 -32.89 -19.05 12.78
N VAL A 51 -32.99 -20.19 13.45
CA VAL A 51 -34.17 -20.57 14.22
C VAL A 51 -33.67 -20.91 15.61
N VAL A 52 -33.88 -19.99 16.55
CA VAL A 52 -33.70 -20.25 17.98
C VAL A 52 -34.90 -21.09 18.41
N GLY A 53 -34.73 -22.41 18.38
CA GLY A 53 -35.67 -23.37 18.96
C GLY A 53 -34.99 -24.03 20.14
N SER A 54 -35.25 -23.54 21.35
CA SER A 54 -34.76 -24.16 22.58
C SER A 54 -35.35 -25.57 22.71
N CYS A 55 -34.55 -26.61 22.43
CA CYS A 55 -34.90 -27.99 22.78
C CYS A 55 -34.51 -28.24 24.24
N ILE A 56 -35.48 -28.55 25.09
CA ILE A 56 -35.23 -29.02 26.45
C ILE A 56 -35.01 -30.54 26.36
N MET A 57 -33.76 -31.01 26.49
CA MET A 57 -33.49 -32.41 26.79
C MET A 57 -33.35 -32.58 28.31
N VAL A 58 -34.19 -33.44 28.88
CA VAL A 58 -34.09 -33.86 30.29
C VAL A 58 -33.22 -35.11 30.32
N ALA A 59 -32.02 -35.01 30.89
CA ALA A 59 -31.17 -36.17 31.20
C ALA A 59 -31.31 -36.53 32.69
N PRO A 60 -31.31 -37.81 33.08
CA PRO A 60 -31.36 -38.20 34.49
C PRO A 60 -29.98 -37.99 35.14
N ALA A 61 -29.90 -37.10 36.11
CA ALA A 61 -28.73 -36.94 36.97
C ALA A 61 -28.81 -37.91 38.17
N TYR A 62 -27.74 -38.66 38.41
CA TYR A 62 -27.58 -39.45 39.65
C TYR A 62 -27.29 -38.50 40.82
N ALA A 63 -27.92 -38.79 41.95
CA ALA A 63 -27.93 -37.95 43.14
C ALA A 63 -26.54 -37.76 43.75
N SER A 64 -26.14 -36.51 43.95
CA SER A 64 -25.11 -36.13 44.92
C SER A 64 -25.68 -35.07 45.88
N ASP A 65 -25.47 -35.28 47.18
CA ASP A 65 -26.06 -34.52 48.30
C ASP A 65 -25.44 -33.11 48.50
N THR A 66 -25.31 -32.34 47.43
CA THR A 66 -24.87 -30.94 47.52
C THR A 66 -25.98 -30.03 47.00
N SER A 67 -26.69 -29.39 47.91
CA SER A 67 -27.67 -28.34 47.59
C SER A 67 -26.93 -27.10 47.07
N GLY A 68 -26.89 -26.95 45.75
CA GLY A 68 -26.36 -25.78 45.07
C GLY A 68 -26.76 -25.78 43.59
N LEU A 69 -27.00 -24.58 43.03
CA LEU A 69 -27.07 -24.38 41.58
C LEU A 69 -25.66 -24.50 41.03
N ASP A 70 -25.39 -25.57 40.28
CA ASP A 70 -24.07 -25.79 39.69
C ASP A 70 -24.10 -25.36 38.22
N PHE A 71 -23.33 -24.33 37.90
CA PHE A 71 -23.20 -23.81 36.53
C PHE A 71 -22.01 -24.48 35.86
N GLN A 72 -22.25 -25.52 35.07
CA GLN A 72 -21.19 -26.15 34.28
C GLN A 72 -21.09 -25.52 32.90
N GLN A 73 -19.94 -24.90 32.62
CA GLN A 73 -19.59 -24.38 31.31
C GLN A 73 -18.80 -25.47 30.56
N PHE A 74 -19.41 -26.07 29.55
CA PHE A 74 -18.69 -26.98 28.66
C PHE A 74 -18.12 -26.19 27.48
N VAL A 75 -16.83 -26.39 27.22
CA VAL A 75 -16.11 -25.83 26.07
C VAL A 75 -15.90 -26.98 25.10
N ASP A 76 -16.35 -26.87 23.85
CA ASP A 76 -15.94 -27.80 22.81
C ASP A 76 -14.53 -27.45 22.30
N ASP A 77 -13.81 -28.45 21.77
CA ASP A 77 -12.42 -28.31 21.31
C ASP A 77 -12.26 -27.36 20.09
N VAL A 78 -13.33 -26.68 19.64
CA VAL A 78 -13.31 -25.77 18.48
C VAL A 78 -13.76 -24.34 18.86
N GLY A 79 -14.08 -24.07 20.12
CA GLY A 79 -14.31 -22.73 20.65
C GLY A 79 -15.49 -21.98 20.03
N ARG A 80 -16.47 -22.68 19.43
CA ARG A 80 -17.62 -22.05 18.74
C ARG A 80 -18.93 -22.78 19.00
N ASN A 81 -19.39 -22.74 20.24
CA ASN A 81 -20.76 -22.40 20.64
C ASN A 81 -20.81 -22.43 22.18
N ARG A 82 -21.45 -21.41 22.78
CA ARG A 82 -21.70 -21.38 24.23
C ARG A 82 -23.17 -21.68 24.46
N ASP A 83 -23.51 -22.96 24.57
CA ASP A 83 -24.81 -23.36 25.10
C ASP A 83 -24.69 -23.43 26.62
N PHE A 84 -25.52 -22.65 27.32
CA PHE A 84 -25.63 -22.70 28.78
C PHE A 84 -26.63 -23.80 29.14
N PHE A 85 -26.14 -24.86 29.78
CA PHE A 85 -27.01 -25.88 30.36
C PHE A 85 -27.26 -25.54 31.83
N ILE A 86 -28.53 -25.32 32.18
CA ILE A 86 -28.94 -25.25 33.58
C ILE A 86 -29.36 -26.66 33.97
N SER A 87 -28.50 -27.36 34.72
CA SER A 87 -28.90 -28.60 35.38
C SER A 87 -29.69 -28.24 36.64
N VAL A 88 -31.02 -28.35 36.57
CA VAL A 88 -31.85 -28.23 37.77
C VAL A 88 -31.83 -29.59 38.45
N ALA A 89 -30.99 -29.74 39.46
CA ALA A 89 -31.10 -30.88 40.37
C ALA A 89 -32.51 -30.86 40.98
N THR A 90 -33.30 -31.89 40.71
CA THR A 90 -34.61 -32.10 41.31
C THR A 90 -34.42 -32.43 42.79
N ALA A 91 -34.12 -31.41 43.59
CA ALA A 91 -34.24 -31.47 45.03
C ALA A 91 -35.73 -31.62 45.35
N ALA A 92 -36.14 -32.84 45.67
CA ALA A 92 -37.44 -33.11 46.22
C ALA A 92 -37.66 -32.18 47.43
N LYS A 93 -38.64 -31.26 47.32
CA LYS A 93 -39.12 -30.26 48.30
C LYS A 93 -38.71 -28.79 48.14
N SER A 94 -38.30 -28.32 46.96
CA SER A 94 -38.35 -26.87 46.66
C SER A 94 -39.24 -26.60 45.46
N THR A 95 -40.44 -26.06 45.70
CA THR A 95 -41.27 -25.43 44.66
C THR A 95 -40.51 -24.21 44.11
N PHE A 96 -39.77 -24.41 43.03
CA PHE A 96 -39.24 -23.30 42.23
C PHE A 96 -40.44 -22.57 41.63
N THR A 97 -40.66 -21.34 42.05
CA THR A 97 -41.73 -20.51 41.48
C THR A 97 -41.31 -20.02 40.10
N PHE A 98 -42.29 -19.83 39.19
CA PHE A 98 -42.02 -19.25 37.87
C PHE A 98 -41.26 -17.91 37.96
N GLY A 99 -41.48 -17.14 39.03
CA GLY A 99 -40.73 -15.92 39.33
C GLY A 99 -39.22 -16.15 39.50
N GLN A 100 -38.81 -17.19 40.24
CA GLN A 100 -37.40 -17.53 40.44
C GLN A 100 -36.70 -17.95 39.15
N LEU A 101 -37.42 -18.63 38.23
CA LEU A 101 -36.88 -18.97 36.91
C LEU A 101 -36.69 -17.72 36.03
N VAL A 102 -37.66 -16.80 36.04
CA VAL A 102 -37.58 -15.52 35.31
C VAL A 102 -36.42 -14.67 35.83
N ASP A 103 -36.21 -14.61 37.15
CA ASP A 103 -35.11 -13.85 37.74
C ASP A 103 -33.74 -14.48 37.44
N ALA A 104 -33.63 -15.81 37.40
CA ALA A 104 -32.42 -16.50 36.97
C ALA A 104 -32.08 -16.25 35.50
N VAL A 105 -33.07 -16.25 34.61
CA VAL A 105 -32.88 -15.93 33.18
C VAL A 105 -32.45 -14.47 32.99
N LYS A 106 -33.08 -13.52 33.72
CA LYS A 106 -32.66 -12.12 33.70
C LYS A 106 -31.22 -11.94 34.20
N SER A 107 -30.86 -12.61 35.29
CA SER A 107 -29.50 -12.56 35.83
C SER A 107 -28.46 -13.14 34.86
N ALA A 108 -28.80 -14.23 34.14
CA ALA A 108 -27.94 -14.80 33.11
C ALA A 108 -27.78 -13.87 31.89
N ASP A 109 -28.86 -13.22 31.44
CA ASP A 109 -28.83 -12.23 30.37
C ASP A 109 -28.00 -10.99 30.76
N GLU A 110 -28.12 -10.51 32.00
CA GLU A 110 -27.30 -9.42 32.54
C GLU A 110 -25.83 -9.80 32.62
N ALA A 111 -25.50 -11.00 33.11
CA ALA A 111 -24.13 -11.51 33.15
C ALA A 111 -23.52 -11.64 31.75
N LYS A 112 -24.31 -12.09 30.76
CA LYS A 112 -23.86 -12.17 29.37
C LYS A 112 -23.57 -10.78 28.79
N ARG A 113 -24.46 -9.81 29.01
CA ARG A 113 -24.24 -8.42 28.55
C ARG A 113 -23.00 -7.81 29.20
N SER A 114 -22.80 -8.00 30.50
CA SER A 114 -21.61 -7.54 31.21
C SER A 114 -20.33 -8.18 30.68
N ALA A 115 -20.35 -9.49 30.38
CA ALA A 115 -19.22 -10.18 29.77
C ALA A 115 -18.92 -9.68 28.34
N ASP A 116 -19.95 -9.42 27.54
CA ASP A 116 -19.80 -8.86 26.20
C ASP A 116 -19.24 -7.42 26.25
N GLU A 117 -19.68 -6.60 27.20
CA GLU A 117 -19.13 -5.26 27.46
C GLU A 117 -17.67 -5.31 27.90
N ALA A 118 -17.34 -6.17 28.88
CA ALA A 118 -15.96 -6.36 29.34
C ALA A 118 -15.04 -6.83 28.21
N LYS A 119 -15.53 -7.72 27.34
CA LYS A 119 -14.79 -8.15 26.15
C LYS A 119 -14.56 -7.00 25.17
N ARG A 120 -15.57 -6.18 24.88
CA ARG A 120 -15.42 -5.00 24.02
C ARG A 120 -14.41 -4.02 24.60
N SER A 121 -14.50 -3.72 25.90
CA SER A 121 -13.54 -2.83 26.57
C SER A 121 -12.12 -3.40 26.55
N ALA A 122 -11.94 -4.72 26.70
CA ALA A 122 -10.63 -5.36 26.57
C ALA A 122 -10.10 -5.31 25.13
N ASP A 123 -10.94 -5.55 24.13
CA ASP A 123 -10.58 -5.44 22.71
C ASP A 123 -10.20 -4.00 22.33
N GLU A 124 -10.93 -3.01 22.84
CA GLU A 124 -10.62 -1.58 22.67
C GLU A 124 -9.32 -1.20 23.37
N ALA A 125 -9.09 -1.66 24.60
CA ALA A 125 -7.85 -1.44 25.33
C ALA A 125 -6.65 -2.09 24.62
N PHE A 126 -6.82 -3.30 24.07
CA PHE A 126 -5.79 -3.97 23.29
C PHE A 126 -5.49 -3.19 22.00
N LYS A 127 -6.51 -2.78 21.23
CA LYS A 127 -6.31 -1.96 20.02
C LYS A 127 -5.62 -0.63 20.31
N ALA A 128 -5.90 -0.02 21.47
CA ALA A 128 -5.24 1.20 21.90
C ALA A 128 -3.80 0.97 22.41
N SER A 129 -3.45 -0.25 22.79
CA SER A 129 -2.11 -0.60 23.27
C SER A 129 -1.07 -0.57 22.14
N PRO A 130 0.23 -0.38 22.47
CA PRO A 130 1.32 -0.45 21.49
C PRO A 130 1.34 -1.77 20.71
N GLU A 131 1.03 -2.90 21.36
CA GLU A 131 0.99 -4.22 20.72
C GLU A 131 -0.16 -4.32 19.72
N GLY A 132 -1.36 -3.87 20.07
CA GLY A 132 -2.50 -3.85 19.15
C GLY A 132 -2.25 -2.97 17.93
N LYS A 133 -1.61 -1.81 18.12
CA LYS A 133 -1.18 -0.92 17.03
C LYS A 133 -0.16 -1.58 16.11
N ILE A 134 0.85 -2.27 16.67
CA ILE A 134 1.82 -3.05 15.87
C ILE A 134 1.11 -4.15 15.06
N GLN A 135 0.18 -4.89 15.67
CA GLN A 135 -0.54 -5.97 14.97
C GLN A 135 -1.41 -5.42 13.83
N GLU A 136 -2.09 -4.28 14.04
CA GLU A 136 -2.86 -3.62 12.98
C GLU A 136 -1.97 -3.14 11.84
N ALA A 137 -0.87 -2.45 12.15
CA ALA A 137 0.09 -1.96 11.16
C ALA A 137 0.75 -3.10 10.38
N LEU A 138 1.12 -4.17 11.08
CA LEU A 138 1.67 -5.38 10.49
C LEU A 138 0.64 -6.07 9.58
N ALA A 139 -0.63 -6.16 9.97
CA ALA A 139 -1.67 -6.77 9.14
C ALA A 139 -1.80 -6.01 7.81
N ARG A 140 -1.82 -4.67 7.87
CA ARG A 140 -1.85 -3.80 6.68
C ARG A 140 -0.60 -3.98 5.82
N ALA A 141 0.59 -3.98 6.41
CA ALA A 141 1.84 -4.14 5.66
C ALA A 141 1.93 -5.51 4.95
N MET A 142 1.26 -6.54 5.49
CA MET A 142 1.24 -7.89 4.91
C MET A 142 0.19 -8.08 3.80
N GLU A 143 -0.69 -7.11 3.55
CA GLU A 143 -1.55 -7.12 2.38
C GLU A 143 -0.71 -7.06 1.09
N PRO A 144 -1.14 -7.72 -0.01
CA PRO A 144 -0.49 -7.55 -1.30
C PRO A 144 -0.48 -6.08 -1.69
N PHE A 145 0.68 -5.58 -2.10
CA PHE A 145 0.82 -4.20 -2.56
C PHE A 145 0.09 -4.03 -3.89
N GLU A 146 -0.91 -3.15 -3.89
CA GLU A 146 -1.66 -2.78 -5.08
C GLU A 146 -1.23 -1.37 -5.55
N PRO A 147 -0.69 -1.25 -6.77
CA PRO A 147 -0.42 0.03 -7.41
C PRO A 147 -1.65 0.92 -7.48
N SER A 148 -1.40 2.23 -7.51
CA SER A 148 -2.46 3.24 -7.67
C SER A 148 -3.15 3.18 -9.03
N ARG A 149 -2.47 2.64 -10.06
CA ARG A 149 -3.00 2.53 -11.42
C ARG A 149 -3.43 1.10 -11.75
N PRO A 150 -4.55 0.93 -12.49
CA PRO A 150 -4.91 -0.34 -13.09
C PRO A 150 -3.81 -0.86 -14.02
N GLN A 151 -3.61 -2.18 -14.05
CA GLN A 151 -2.54 -2.80 -14.84
C GLN A 151 -2.72 -2.61 -16.35
N ASP A 152 -3.97 -2.56 -16.82
CA ASP A 152 -4.34 -2.37 -18.22
C ASP A 152 -4.07 -0.95 -18.74
N GLU A 153 -3.79 0.01 -17.85
CA GLU A 153 -3.36 1.36 -18.20
C GLU A 153 -1.83 1.53 -18.24
N VAL A 154 -1.07 0.47 -17.95
CA VAL A 154 0.38 0.54 -17.80
C VAL A 154 1.09 -0.32 -18.84
N ILE A 155 1.97 0.32 -19.62
CA ILE A 155 2.89 -0.39 -20.51
C ILE A 155 4.00 -1.07 -19.70
N GLN A 156 4.41 -2.26 -20.13
CA GLN A 156 5.57 -2.94 -19.57
C GLN A 156 6.85 -2.28 -20.06
N ARG A 157 7.75 -1.95 -19.13
CA ARG A 157 9.04 -1.32 -19.43
C ARG A 157 10.17 -2.16 -18.87
N PRO A 158 11.33 -2.27 -19.56
CA PRO A 158 12.46 -3.05 -19.06
C PRO A 158 12.92 -2.65 -17.66
N VAL A 159 12.82 -1.37 -17.31
CA VAL A 159 13.18 -0.86 -15.98
C VAL A 159 12.32 -1.43 -14.85
N MET A 160 11.07 -1.81 -15.12
CA MET A 160 10.19 -2.45 -14.12
C MET A 160 10.73 -3.82 -13.73
N GLU A 161 11.23 -4.58 -14.70
CA GLU A 161 11.86 -5.88 -14.45
C GLU A 161 13.21 -5.71 -13.75
N THR A 162 14.02 -4.70 -14.13
CA THR A 162 15.24 -4.36 -13.40
C THR A 162 14.96 -4.03 -11.94
N LEU A 163 13.91 -3.26 -11.66
CA LEU A 163 13.47 -2.94 -10.29
C LEU A 163 13.00 -4.20 -9.56
N ARG A 164 12.18 -5.03 -10.20
CA ARG A 164 11.70 -6.29 -9.63
C ARG A 164 12.85 -7.21 -9.25
N GLN A 165 13.83 -7.38 -10.12
CA GLN A 165 15.04 -8.17 -9.86
C GLN A 165 15.83 -7.59 -8.70
N ARG A 166 16.04 -6.26 -8.67
CA ARG A 166 16.72 -5.59 -7.56
C ARG A 166 16.04 -5.81 -6.22
N ILE A 167 14.70 -5.78 -6.18
CA ILE A 167 13.92 -6.03 -4.96
C ILE A 167 14.03 -7.51 -4.54
N ALA A 168 13.94 -8.43 -5.51
CA ALA A 168 14.00 -9.86 -5.24
C ALA A 168 15.37 -10.33 -4.74
N SER A 169 16.44 -9.79 -5.32
CA SER A 169 17.82 -10.13 -4.97
C SER A 169 18.43 -9.16 -3.96
N TRP A 170 17.61 -8.36 -3.27
CA TRP A 170 18.12 -7.38 -2.32
C TRP A 170 18.84 -8.08 -1.15
N GLN A 171 20.02 -7.58 -0.81
CA GLN A 171 20.82 -8.06 0.32
C GLN A 171 21.22 -6.93 1.26
N GLN A 172 21.49 -5.75 0.70
CA GLN A 172 21.95 -4.57 1.41
C GLN A 172 21.73 -3.32 0.56
N HIS A 173 21.89 -2.14 1.18
CA HIS A 173 21.92 -0.81 0.58
C HIS A 173 20.56 -0.22 0.19
N ALA A 174 20.45 1.10 0.21
CA ALA A 174 19.25 1.77 -0.30
C ALA A 174 19.20 1.69 -1.84
N THR A 175 18.01 1.61 -2.41
CA THR A 175 17.79 1.72 -3.86
C THR A 175 17.25 3.10 -4.18
N ILE A 176 17.96 3.86 -5.02
CA ILE A 176 17.55 5.21 -5.42
C ILE A 176 17.05 5.18 -6.85
N ILE A 177 15.78 5.53 -7.01
CA ILE A 177 15.12 5.58 -8.31
C ILE A 177 15.15 7.04 -8.76
N GLY A 178 16.16 7.33 -9.58
CA GLY A 178 16.35 8.62 -10.23
C GLY A 178 15.66 8.68 -11.59
N GLY A 179 15.45 9.90 -12.06
CA GLY A 179 14.87 10.14 -13.38
C GLY A 179 14.27 11.52 -13.48
N ARG A 180 14.04 11.98 -14.71
CA ARG A 180 13.38 13.27 -14.95
C ARG A 180 12.00 13.31 -14.29
N CYS A 181 11.55 14.49 -13.88
CA CYS A 181 10.17 14.65 -13.42
C CYS A 181 9.23 14.16 -14.53
N GLN A 182 8.23 13.35 -14.16
CA GLN A 182 7.28 12.71 -15.07
C GLN A 182 7.86 11.65 -16.03
N SER A 183 9.01 11.04 -15.73
CA SER A 183 9.53 9.89 -16.49
C SER A 183 8.87 8.54 -16.16
N GLY A 184 7.92 8.51 -15.22
CA GLY A 184 7.20 7.30 -14.82
C GLY A 184 7.86 6.50 -13.69
N LYS A 185 8.68 7.14 -12.84
CA LYS A 185 9.34 6.47 -11.69
C LYS A 185 8.36 5.81 -10.73
N SER A 186 7.37 6.55 -10.23
CA SER A 186 6.41 6.01 -9.26
C SER A 186 5.64 4.84 -9.88
N VAL A 187 5.20 4.96 -11.15
CA VAL A 187 4.56 3.86 -11.88
C VAL A 187 5.49 2.64 -12.00
N ALA A 188 6.74 2.83 -12.43
CA ALA A 188 7.68 1.71 -12.57
C ALA A 188 7.98 1.02 -11.24
N THR A 189 8.06 1.79 -10.14
CA THR A 189 8.31 1.27 -8.79
C THR A 189 7.10 0.53 -8.25
N GLU A 190 5.91 1.10 -8.41
CA GLU A 190 4.65 0.49 -7.97
C GLU A 190 4.41 -0.83 -8.72
N GLU A 191 4.58 -0.85 -10.04
CA GLU A 191 4.42 -2.08 -10.84
C GLU A 191 5.43 -3.16 -10.48
N ALA A 192 6.68 -2.78 -10.18
CA ALA A 192 7.69 -3.74 -9.73
C ALA A 192 7.31 -4.40 -8.40
N LEU A 193 6.62 -3.66 -7.51
CA LEU A 193 6.14 -4.11 -6.22
C LEU A 193 4.75 -4.76 -6.27
N ARG A 194 4.05 -4.78 -7.42
CA ARG A 194 2.70 -5.33 -7.53
C ARG A 194 2.62 -6.75 -6.95
N GLY A 195 1.69 -6.94 -6.01
CA GLY A 195 1.45 -8.21 -5.31
C GLY A 195 2.44 -8.54 -4.19
N ALA A 196 3.53 -7.79 -4.03
CA ALA A 196 4.51 -7.99 -2.97
C ALA A 196 3.91 -7.65 -1.60
N ARG A 197 4.26 -8.42 -0.59
CA ARG A 197 3.88 -8.20 0.81
C ARG A 197 5.03 -7.54 1.56
N GLY A 198 4.69 -6.89 2.66
CA GLY A 198 5.64 -6.24 3.55
C GLY A 198 6.08 -4.87 3.04
N VAL A 199 5.24 -4.18 2.26
CA VAL A 199 5.55 -2.88 1.68
C VAL A 199 4.87 -1.76 2.47
N ALA A 200 5.67 -0.85 3.02
CA ALA A 200 5.19 0.40 3.59
C ALA A 200 5.54 1.55 2.63
N ARG A 201 4.54 2.27 2.12
CA ARG A 201 4.72 3.43 1.23
C ARG A 201 4.45 4.71 1.99
N PHE A 202 5.31 5.71 1.80
CA PHE A 202 5.11 7.05 2.33
C PHE A 202 5.55 8.13 1.33
N THR A 203 4.86 9.28 1.33
CA THR A 203 5.17 10.43 0.47
C THR A 203 5.70 11.59 1.30
N ILE A 204 6.94 12.00 1.05
CA ILE A 204 7.63 13.02 1.84
C ILE A 204 7.27 14.42 1.34
N LYS A 205 6.45 15.15 2.10
CA LYS A 205 5.93 16.48 1.70
C LYS A 205 6.53 17.65 2.48
N SER A 206 7.10 17.40 3.67
CA SER A 206 7.50 18.42 4.64
C SER A 206 8.69 17.96 5.50
N ALA A 207 9.23 18.85 6.33
CA ALA A 207 10.39 18.55 7.19
C ALA A 207 10.08 17.59 8.36
N ASP A 208 8.81 17.53 8.80
CA ASP A 208 8.27 16.68 9.87
C ASP A 208 7.78 15.31 9.39
N TRP A 209 8.14 14.94 8.16
CA TRP A 209 7.65 13.75 7.48
C TRP A 209 7.80 12.44 8.25
N GLU A 210 8.84 12.28 9.08
CA GLU A 210 9.02 11.07 9.89
C GLU A 210 7.89 10.91 10.91
N THR A 211 7.52 11.99 11.60
CA THR A 211 6.42 12.00 12.56
C THR A 211 5.11 11.67 11.85
N THR A 212 4.85 12.32 10.71
CA THR A 212 3.67 12.04 9.88
C THR A 212 3.64 10.59 9.39
N MET A 213 4.78 10.02 9.01
CA MET A 213 4.89 8.61 8.61
C MET A 213 4.50 7.69 9.76
N TYR A 214 5.01 7.93 10.96
CA TYR A 214 4.65 7.14 12.13
C TYR A 214 3.15 7.22 12.41
N GLU A 215 2.57 8.42 12.38
CA GLU A 215 1.13 8.64 12.56
C GLU A 215 0.27 7.93 11.51
N GLU A 216 0.62 8.01 10.22
CA GLU A 216 -0.10 7.33 9.12
C GLU A 216 -0.03 5.80 9.24
N LEU A 217 1.10 5.30 9.73
CA LEU A 217 1.31 3.88 10.05
C LEU A 217 0.72 3.48 11.41
N LYS A 218 0.09 4.42 12.14
CA LYS A 218 -0.47 4.24 13.48
C LYS A 218 0.56 3.71 14.50
N VAL A 219 1.83 4.02 14.32
CA VAL A 219 2.91 3.74 15.27
C VAL A 219 3.35 5.06 15.92
N GLU A 220 3.71 5.05 17.20
CA GLU A 220 3.93 6.31 17.95
C GLU A 220 5.34 6.86 17.79
N ASN A 221 6.31 6.01 17.45
CA ASN A 221 7.72 6.39 17.39
C ASN A 221 8.53 5.42 16.52
N SER A 222 9.78 5.80 16.26
CA SER A 222 10.74 5.03 15.47
C SER A 222 11.04 3.63 16.04
N GLY A 223 10.95 3.44 17.36
CA GLY A 223 11.15 2.14 18.01
C GLY A 223 10.04 1.16 17.66
N LEU A 224 8.78 1.58 17.78
CA LEU A 224 7.62 0.77 17.36
C LEU A 224 7.60 0.53 15.86
N PHE A 225 8.02 1.51 15.05
CA PHE A 225 8.17 1.33 13.61
C PHE A 225 9.20 0.23 13.27
N LYS A 226 10.39 0.28 13.89
CA LYS A 226 11.44 -0.74 13.68
C LYS A 226 10.97 -2.12 14.13
N GLU A 227 10.28 -2.21 15.26
CA GLU A 227 9.73 -3.48 15.76
C GLU A 227 8.65 -4.02 14.81
N MET A 228 7.77 -3.17 14.30
CA MET A 228 6.76 -3.54 13.31
C MET A 228 7.41 -4.10 12.03
N MET A 229 8.40 -3.41 11.47
CA MET A 229 9.12 -3.86 10.27
C MET A 229 9.89 -5.17 10.52
N ARG A 230 10.48 -5.35 11.71
CA ARG A 230 11.13 -6.61 12.11
C ARG A 230 10.15 -7.78 12.06
N ARG A 231 8.96 -7.61 12.65
CA ARG A 231 7.91 -8.64 12.63
C ARG A 231 7.34 -8.90 11.24
N VAL A 232 7.25 -7.87 10.39
CA VAL A 232 6.93 -8.05 8.97
C VAL A 232 7.97 -8.95 8.32
N GLY A 233 9.27 -8.66 8.50
CA GLY A 233 10.36 -9.50 7.99
C GLY A 233 10.31 -10.95 8.49
N GLU A 234 9.93 -11.18 9.74
CA GLU A 234 9.70 -12.54 10.27
C GLU A 234 8.54 -13.25 9.57
N LYS A 235 7.38 -12.59 9.44
CA LYS A 235 6.22 -13.16 8.74
C LYS A 235 6.47 -13.41 7.26
N LEU A 236 7.28 -12.59 6.59
CA LEU A 236 7.63 -12.78 5.18
C LEU A 236 8.34 -14.12 4.91
N LYS A 237 8.96 -14.73 5.92
CA LYS A 237 9.57 -16.08 5.81
C LYS A 237 8.53 -17.17 5.54
N ASP A 238 7.30 -16.97 5.99
CA ASP A 238 6.18 -17.90 5.78
C ASP A 238 5.61 -17.84 4.34
N PHE A 239 6.05 -16.86 3.54
CA PHE A 239 5.60 -16.67 2.16
C PHE A 239 6.75 -16.93 1.19
N PRO A 240 7.05 -18.20 0.84
CA PRO A 240 8.17 -18.57 -0.04
C PRO A 240 8.11 -17.84 -1.39
N ASP A 241 6.91 -17.66 -1.94
CA ASP A 241 6.67 -17.04 -3.25
C ASP A 241 6.59 -15.49 -3.22
N ASN A 242 6.74 -14.85 -2.05
CA ASN A 242 6.78 -13.39 -1.99
C ASN A 242 8.02 -12.85 -2.70
N LEU A 243 7.87 -11.71 -3.37
CA LEU A 243 8.93 -11.08 -4.17
C LEU A 243 10.25 -10.92 -3.40
N THR A 244 10.19 -10.58 -2.11
CA THR A 244 11.36 -10.42 -1.25
C THR A 244 11.12 -11.02 0.14
N LYS A 245 12.21 -11.33 0.85
CA LYS A 245 12.19 -11.75 2.26
C LYS A 245 12.37 -10.59 3.24
N TYR A 246 12.59 -9.39 2.71
CA TYR A 246 12.86 -8.21 3.51
C TYR A 246 11.66 -7.26 3.45
N PRO A 247 11.30 -6.62 4.57
CA PRO A 247 10.31 -5.56 4.54
C PRO A 247 10.82 -4.39 3.68
N VAL A 248 9.93 -3.77 2.90
CA VAL A 248 10.24 -2.68 1.97
C VAL A 248 9.67 -1.38 2.50
N LEU A 249 10.51 -0.34 2.57
CA LEU A 249 10.08 1.03 2.83
C LEU A 249 10.22 1.85 1.55
N LEU A 250 9.11 2.19 0.91
CA LEU A 250 9.06 3.03 -0.28
C LEU A 250 8.83 4.50 0.12
N LEU A 251 9.85 5.33 -0.09
CA LEU A 251 9.82 6.77 0.16
C LEU A 251 9.72 7.52 -1.17
N ASP A 252 8.55 8.09 -1.46
CA ASP A 252 8.36 8.94 -2.64
C ASP A 252 8.62 10.41 -2.29
N ILE A 253 9.51 11.06 -3.03
CA ILE A 253 9.89 12.46 -2.84
C ILE A 253 9.38 13.25 -4.06
N PRO A 254 8.24 13.95 -3.95
CA PRO A 254 7.73 14.85 -4.96
C PRO A 254 8.74 15.93 -5.36
N ARG A 255 8.60 16.45 -6.58
CA ARG A 255 9.43 17.56 -7.07
C ARG A 255 9.28 18.83 -6.22
N THR A 256 8.11 19.02 -5.61
CA THR A 256 7.76 20.18 -4.78
C THR A 256 8.37 20.13 -3.37
N THR A 257 8.96 19.00 -2.97
CA THR A 257 9.57 18.86 -1.65
C THR A 257 10.92 19.57 -1.64
N ILE A 258 11.06 20.56 -0.75
CA ILE A 258 12.25 21.40 -0.62
C ILE A 258 13.01 21.08 0.67
N GLU A 259 12.30 20.75 1.74
CA GLU A 259 12.83 20.55 3.10
C GLU A 259 12.81 19.07 3.51
N GLY A 260 13.65 18.70 4.49
CA GLY A 260 13.65 17.38 5.12
C GLY A 260 14.32 16.25 4.33
N ILE A 261 14.85 16.52 3.14
CA ILE A 261 15.51 15.52 2.26
C ILE A 261 16.81 14.99 2.88
N ASP A 262 17.54 15.85 3.59
CA ASP A 262 18.76 15.51 4.33
C ASP A 262 18.51 14.42 5.38
N ARG A 263 17.36 14.46 6.05
CA ARG A 263 16.95 13.45 7.02
C ARG A 263 16.66 12.10 6.37
N VAL A 264 16.09 12.09 5.17
CA VAL A 264 15.77 10.85 4.42
C VAL A 264 16.98 9.94 4.27
N SER A 265 18.15 10.52 3.96
CA SER A 265 19.42 9.77 3.91
C SER A 265 19.78 9.13 5.25
N SER A 266 19.64 9.89 6.34
CA SER A 266 19.96 9.41 7.69
C SER A 266 19.01 8.28 8.10
N THR A 267 17.70 8.47 7.92
CA THR A 267 16.70 7.44 8.20
C THR A 267 16.94 6.19 7.37
N ALA A 268 17.23 6.34 6.07
CA ALA A 268 17.49 5.23 5.18
C ALA A 268 18.74 4.43 5.61
N LYS A 269 19.82 5.11 6.01
CA LYS A 269 21.02 4.46 6.58
C LYS A 269 20.69 3.71 7.86
N ASP A 270 19.93 4.34 8.75
CA ASP A 270 19.60 3.78 10.05
C ASP A 270 18.75 2.51 9.92
N VAL A 271 17.81 2.49 8.97
CA VAL A 271 16.89 1.36 8.80
C VAL A 271 17.37 0.29 7.81
N ALA A 272 18.26 0.64 6.88
CA ALA A 272 18.81 -0.31 5.91
C ALA A 272 20.03 -1.09 6.41
N THR A 273 20.51 -0.86 7.64
CA THR A 273 21.68 -1.56 8.19
C THR A 273 21.31 -2.64 9.20
N ASP A 274 21.95 -3.81 9.07
CA ASP A 274 21.77 -4.99 9.93
C ASP A 274 22.15 -4.77 11.41
N LYS A 275 22.81 -3.66 11.73
CA LYS A 275 23.23 -3.33 13.10
C LYS A 275 22.06 -3.25 14.10
N ILE A 276 20.83 -3.12 13.60
CA ILE A 276 19.61 -3.02 14.42
C ILE A 276 18.80 -4.33 14.41
N GLY A 277 19.33 -5.41 13.81
CA GLY A 277 18.66 -6.72 13.81
C GLY A 277 17.43 -6.82 12.89
N CYS A 278 17.21 -5.81 12.03
CA CYS A 278 16.19 -5.82 10.99
C CYS A 278 16.72 -5.06 9.76
N ALA A 279 17.02 -5.79 8.69
CA ALA A 279 17.37 -5.20 7.40
C ALA A 279 16.09 -4.76 6.68
N ILE A 280 15.91 -3.45 6.45
CA ILE A 280 14.78 -2.92 5.67
C ILE A 280 15.28 -2.50 4.29
N HIS A 281 14.65 -2.99 3.23
CA HIS A 281 14.94 -2.53 1.88
C HIS A 281 14.30 -1.15 1.68
N VAL A 282 15.12 -0.10 1.78
CA VAL A 282 14.67 1.27 1.53
C VAL A 282 14.76 1.59 0.05
N ILE A 283 13.63 1.98 -0.54
CA ILE A 283 13.52 2.43 -1.93
C ILE A 283 13.14 3.90 -1.90
N VAL A 284 13.97 4.77 -2.49
CA VAL A 284 13.68 6.19 -2.60
C VAL A 284 13.35 6.54 -4.05
N SER A 285 12.12 6.96 -4.32
CA SER A 285 11.69 7.49 -5.61
C SER A 285 11.80 9.01 -5.59
N ALA A 286 12.78 9.57 -6.31
CA ALA A 286 13.06 11.00 -6.28
C ALA A 286 12.60 11.70 -7.56
N SER A 287 11.56 12.53 -7.47
CA SER A 287 10.98 13.24 -8.63
C SER A 287 11.81 14.41 -9.16
N SER A 288 12.88 14.80 -8.47
CA SER A 288 13.87 15.76 -8.96
C SER A 288 15.27 15.18 -8.88
N ALA A 289 16.13 15.55 -9.84
CA ALA A 289 17.55 15.21 -9.78
C ALA A 289 18.22 15.79 -8.52
N ALA A 290 17.76 16.96 -8.04
CA ALA A 290 18.24 17.55 -6.80
C ALA A 290 17.99 16.64 -5.59
N ALA A 291 16.76 16.11 -5.46
CA ALA A 291 16.44 15.18 -4.38
C ALA A 291 17.22 13.87 -4.49
N ALA A 292 17.37 13.34 -5.71
CA ALA A 292 18.15 12.14 -5.96
C ALA A 292 19.63 12.32 -5.61
N LEU A 293 20.20 13.50 -5.87
CA LEU A 293 21.61 13.83 -5.60
C LEU A 293 21.88 14.31 -4.18
N ALA A 294 20.88 14.90 -3.53
CA ALA A 294 20.94 15.27 -2.12
C ALA A 294 20.87 14.03 -1.22
N PHE A 295 20.29 12.94 -1.73
CA PHE A 295 20.33 11.67 -1.07
C PHE A 295 21.72 11.04 -1.22
N ASP A 296 22.44 10.97 -0.10
CA ASP A 296 23.73 10.30 0.00
C ASP A 296 23.62 9.20 1.07
N ALA A 297 23.36 7.95 0.68
CA ALA A 297 23.31 6.83 1.63
C ALA A 297 24.70 6.38 2.16
N GLY A 298 25.74 7.20 1.96
CA GLY A 298 27.12 6.91 2.36
C GLY A 298 27.98 6.52 1.15
N GLY A 299 27.71 7.13 -0.01
CA GLY A 299 28.37 6.86 -1.28
C GLY A 299 27.85 5.65 -2.04
N LEU A 300 28.44 5.41 -3.21
CA LEU A 300 28.13 4.29 -4.13
C LEU A 300 28.30 2.90 -3.48
N GLU A 301 29.03 2.82 -2.36
CA GLU A 301 29.21 1.59 -1.61
C GLU A 301 27.98 1.21 -0.79
N ARG A 302 27.01 2.12 -0.60
CA ARG A 302 25.81 1.91 0.23
C ARG A 302 24.50 2.28 -0.45
N GLN A 303 24.54 2.55 -1.75
CA GLN A 303 23.36 2.83 -2.56
C GLN A 303 23.48 2.23 -3.94
N GLU A 304 22.34 1.83 -4.50
CA GLU A 304 22.23 1.42 -5.90
C GLU A 304 21.27 2.35 -6.64
N ASP A 305 21.81 3.06 -7.63
CA ASP A 305 21.06 4.05 -8.41
C ASP A 305 20.46 3.39 -9.66
N ILE A 306 19.14 3.42 -9.78
CA ILE A 306 18.40 3.01 -10.97
C ILE A 306 17.83 4.26 -11.65
N TRP A 307 18.06 4.40 -12.95
CA TRP A 307 17.61 5.55 -13.71
C TRP A 307 16.42 5.20 -14.61
N VAL A 308 15.29 5.86 -14.37
CA VAL A 308 14.09 5.78 -15.23
C VAL A 308 14.14 6.89 -16.27
N GLY A 309 14.51 6.50 -17.49
CA GLY A 309 14.54 7.38 -18.66
C GLY A 309 13.16 7.68 -19.26
N ASP A 310 13.17 8.45 -20.33
CA ASP A 310 12.01 8.66 -21.20
C ASP A 310 11.61 7.34 -21.90
N LEU A 311 10.45 7.30 -22.55
CA LEU A 311 10.04 6.14 -23.31
C LEU A 311 10.92 5.98 -24.55
N THR A 312 11.08 4.74 -25.01
CA THR A 312 11.48 4.47 -26.39
C THR A 312 10.32 4.76 -27.34
N GLU A 313 10.58 4.90 -28.64
CA GLU A 313 9.50 5.07 -29.63
C GLU A 313 8.49 3.91 -29.61
N GLN A 314 8.99 2.69 -29.40
CA GLN A 314 8.13 1.49 -29.31
C GLN A 314 7.26 1.53 -28.04
N GLU A 315 7.84 1.86 -26.89
CA GLU A 315 7.08 2.05 -25.63
C GLU A 315 6.05 3.18 -25.78
N ALA A 316 6.40 4.30 -26.43
CA ALA A 316 5.47 5.40 -26.67
C ALA A 316 4.31 4.99 -27.58
N LYS A 317 4.58 4.21 -28.64
CA LYS A 317 3.54 3.66 -29.52
C LYS A 317 2.57 2.76 -28.74
N GLU A 318 3.08 1.86 -27.91
CA GLU A 318 2.27 0.97 -27.06
C GLU A 318 1.44 1.77 -26.07
N PHE A 319 2.03 2.77 -25.41
CA PHE A 319 1.32 3.64 -24.47
C PHE A 319 0.18 4.38 -25.14
N LEU A 320 0.41 4.94 -26.33
CA LEU A 320 -0.60 5.66 -27.08
C LEU A 320 -1.67 4.72 -27.64
N ALA A 321 -1.34 3.46 -27.95
CA ALA A 321 -2.32 2.45 -28.31
C ALA A 321 -3.35 2.20 -27.20
N LEU A 322 -2.90 2.12 -25.93
CA LEU A 322 -3.80 2.02 -24.77
C LEU A 322 -4.78 3.19 -24.66
N HIS A 323 -4.40 4.35 -25.22
CA HIS A 323 -5.21 5.57 -25.22
C HIS A 323 -5.99 5.79 -26.53
N GLY A 324 -6.01 4.80 -27.44
CA GLY A 324 -6.73 4.90 -28.72
C GLY A 324 -6.00 5.75 -29.78
N HIS A 325 -4.71 5.98 -29.61
CA HIS A 325 -3.86 6.85 -30.43
C HIS A 325 -2.73 6.07 -31.16
N GLU A 326 -2.93 4.78 -31.42
CA GLU A 326 -1.93 3.94 -32.09
C GLU A 326 -1.57 4.47 -33.49
N LYS A 327 -2.53 5.01 -34.25
CA LYS A 327 -2.30 5.43 -35.65
C LYS A 327 -1.58 6.77 -35.78
N ASN A 328 -1.71 7.66 -34.78
CA ASN A 328 -1.14 9.01 -34.77
C ASN A 328 -0.01 9.17 -33.75
N TRP A 329 0.60 8.07 -33.30
CA TRP A 329 1.62 8.09 -32.25
C TRP A 329 2.82 9.00 -32.58
N LYS A 330 3.23 9.05 -33.86
CA LYS A 330 4.33 9.91 -34.32
C LYS A 330 4.03 11.38 -34.13
N ASP A 331 2.78 11.79 -34.35
CA ASP A 331 2.36 13.19 -34.21
C ASP A 331 2.40 13.61 -32.73
N PHE A 332 2.06 12.71 -31.82
CA PHE A 332 2.23 12.93 -30.37
C PHE A 332 3.70 13.09 -29.99
N VAL A 333 4.55 12.17 -30.45
CA VAL A 333 6.00 12.20 -30.15
C VAL A 333 6.65 13.46 -30.75
N ASP A 334 6.26 13.89 -31.95
CA ASP A 334 6.73 15.15 -32.52
C ASP A 334 6.19 16.39 -31.77
N ALA A 335 4.97 16.32 -31.24
CA ALA A 335 4.37 17.43 -30.50
C ALA A 335 4.99 17.63 -29.12
N CYS A 336 5.25 16.55 -28.37
CA CYS A 336 5.59 16.65 -26.95
C CYS A 336 6.78 15.77 -26.49
N GLY A 337 7.36 14.97 -27.39
CA GLY A 337 8.49 14.09 -27.10
C GLY A 337 8.10 12.75 -26.48
N LEU A 338 9.08 12.08 -25.89
CA LEU A 338 8.96 10.71 -25.38
C LEU A 338 8.77 10.62 -23.86
N ARG A 339 8.63 11.75 -23.17
CA ARG A 339 8.41 11.74 -21.72
C ARG A 339 6.97 11.35 -21.43
N ILE A 340 6.77 10.28 -20.67
CA ILE A 340 5.43 9.69 -20.45
C ILE A 340 4.41 10.70 -19.89
N GLY A 341 4.77 11.57 -18.93
CA GLY A 341 3.81 12.56 -18.44
C GLY A 341 3.46 13.65 -19.45
N ASP A 342 4.33 13.95 -20.42
CA ASP A 342 3.99 14.88 -21.51
C ASP A 342 2.97 14.24 -22.45
N LEU A 343 3.12 12.94 -22.74
CA LEU A 343 2.17 12.15 -23.52
C LEU A 343 0.81 12.03 -22.81
N VAL A 344 0.79 11.77 -21.50
CA VAL A 344 -0.44 11.77 -20.68
C VAL A 344 -1.15 13.12 -20.81
N LYS A 345 -0.44 14.23 -20.59
CA LYS A 345 -1.02 15.57 -20.68
C LYS A 345 -1.49 15.90 -22.11
N ALA A 346 -0.79 15.44 -23.14
CA ALA A 346 -1.23 15.59 -24.53
C ALA A 346 -2.55 14.84 -24.81
N CYS A 347 -2.67 13.60 -24.32
CA CYS A 347 -3.93 12.84 -24.41
C CYS A 347 -5.08 13.56 -23.69
N GLU A 348 -4.84 14.11 -22.50
CA GLU A 348 -5.84 14.89 -21.76
C GLU A 348 -6.24 16.19 -22.47
N ASN A 349 -5.28 16.91 -23.06
CA ASN A 349 -5.53 18.13 -23.82
C ASN A 349 -6.40 17.85 -25.06
N LEU A 350 -6.14 16.76 -25.78
CA LEU A 350 -6.98 16.35 -26.91
C LEU A 350 -8.42 16.02 -26.47
N LYS A 351 -8.60 15.33 -25.34
CA LYS A 351 -9.94 15.09 -24.77
C LYS A 351 -10.68 16.40 -24.43
N LYS A 352 -9.93 17.47 -24.15
CA LYS A 352 -10.46 18.83 -23.91
C LYS A 352 -10.63 19.66 -25.20
N GLY A 353 -10.39 19.07 -26.37
CA GLY A 353 -10.56 19.72 -27.67
C GLY A 353 -9.36 20.53 -28.17
N MET A 354 -8.21 20.47 -27.48
CA MET A 354 -6.98 21.13 -27.94
C MET A 354 -6.28 20.31 -29.02
N SER A 355 -5.79 20.96 -30.08
CA SER A 355 -5.06 20.24 -31.13
C SER A 355 -3.65 19.83 -30.67
N LEU A 356 -3.06 18.83 -31.33
CA LEU A 356 -1.65 18.46 -31.10
C LEU A 356 -0.69 19.60 -31.45
N ASN A 357 -1.05 20.45 -32.42
CA ASN A 357 -0.24 21.61 -32.78
C ASN A 357 -0.25 22.67 -31.67
N ASP A 358 -1.40 22.93 -31.05
CA ASP A 358 -1.48 23.85 -29.90
C ASP A 358 -0.69 23.29 -28.71
N THR A 359 -0.78 21.97 -28.48
CA THR A 359 0.01 21.26 -27.48
C THR A 359 1.52 21.41 -27.75
N LYS A 360 1.95 21.24 -29.01
CA LYS A 360 3.35 21.46 -29.43
C LYS A 360 3.81 22.89 -29.15
N GLN A 361 2.97 23.88 -29.44
CA GLN A 361 3.28 25.28 -29.15
C GLN A 361 3.37 25.55 -27.64
N GLU A 362 2.50 24.96 -26.82
CA GLU A 362 2.55 25.06 -25.36
C GLU A 362 3.88 24.51 -24.83
N TYR A 363 4.27 23.30 -25.24
CA TYR A 363 5.54 22.69 -24.82
C TYR A 363 6.76 23.48 -25.29
N ARG A 364 6.73 24.04 -26.50
CA ARG A 364 7.79 24.94 -26.99
C ARG A 364 7.90 26.22 -26.18
N ARG A 365 6.78 26.82 -25.78
CA ARG A 365 6.76 28.01 -24.91
C ARG A 365 7.34 27.67 -23.54
N PHE A 366 6.94 26.55 -22.95
CA PHE A 366 7.46 26.09 -21.67
C PHE A 366 8.97 25.82 -21.72
N ALA A 367 9.43 25.07 -22.73
CA ALA A 367 10.85 24.77 -22.90
C ALA A 367 11.69 26.04 -23.15
N THR A 368 11.16 27.00 -23.90
CA THR A 368 11.79 28.31 -24.09
C THR A 368 11.90 29.08 -22.78
N ALA A 369 10.83 29.15 -21.97
CA ALA A 369 10.86 29.83 -20.69
C ALA A 369 11.86 29.18 -19.71
N GLU A 370 11.89 27.85 -19.61
CA GLU A 370 12.87 27.16 -18.77
C GLU A 370 14.30 27.34 -19.28
N ALA A 371 14.54 27.33 -20.60
CA ALA A 371 15.85 27.55 -21.19
C ALA A 371 16.36 28.98 -20.93
N VAL A 372 15.52 29.99 -21.15
CA VAL A 372 15.86 31.40 -20.85
C VAL A 372 16.17 31.57 -19.36
N GLY A 373 15.28 31.09 -18.48
CA GLY A 373 15.48 31.16 -17.04
C GLY A 373 16.75 30.44 -16.58
N PHE A 374 17.09 29.30 -17.20
CA PHE A 374 18.35 28.60 -16.93
C PHE A 374 19.57 29.42 -17.39
N MET A 375 19.51 30.06 -18.56
CA MET A 375 20.63 30.84 -19.11
C MET A 375 21.01 32.04 -18.24
N GLU A 376 20.05 32.59 -17.50
CA GLU A 376 20.25 33.70 -16.56
C GLU A 376 20.90 33.26 -15.24
N LEU A 377 20.99 31.96 -14.96
CA LEU A 377 21.57 31.46 -13.72
C LEU A 377 23.10 31.64 -13.67
N GLN A 378 23.59 32.11 -12.53
CA GLN A 378 25.00 31.96 -12.18
C GLN A 378 25.22 30.55 -11.59
N VAL A 379 25.70 29.62 -12.42
CA VAL A 379 25.87 28.20 -12.06
C VAL A 379 27.11 27.99 -11.16
N HIS A 380 28.16 28.76 -11.41
CA HIS A 380 29.42 28.77 -10.65
C HIS A 380 30.02 30.18 -10.79
N PRO A 381 30.86 30.71 -9.88
CA PRO A 381 31.43 32.07 -10.00
C PRO A 381 32.10 32.42 -11.34
N LYS A 382 32.51 31.39 -12.12
CA LYS A 382 33.15 31.52 -13.43
C LYS A 382 32.33 30.96 -14.61
N LEU A 383 31.11 30.48 -14.36
CA LEU A 383 30.26 29.85 -15.38
C LEU A 383 28.80 30.21 -15.14
N ASN A 384 28.16 30.83 -16.14
CA ASN A 384 26.71 31.04 -16.13
C ASN A 384 25.98 29.99 -16.99
N GLY A 385 24.65 29.94 -16.88
CA GLY A 385 23.82 28.98 -17.60
C GLY A 385 23.88 29.16 -19.11
N ARG A 386 24.07 30.39 -19.62
CA ARG A 386 24.27 30.66 -21.05
C ARG A 386 25.54 29.99 -21.58
N GLN A 387 26.67 30.16 -20.89
CA GLN A 387 27.93 29.50 -21.21
C GLN A 387 27.81 27.98 -21.12
N MET A 388 27.20 27.47 -20.03
CA MET A 388 26.98 26.03 -19.87
C MET A 388 26.10 25.46 -20.99
N SER A 389 25.06 26.18 -21.42
CA SER A 389 24.19 25.78 -22.52
C SER A 389 24.97 25.71 -23.84
N HIS A 390 25.82 26.70 -24.13
CA HIS A 390 26.66 26.70 -25.32
C HIS A 390 27.60 25.49 -25.37
N GLU A 391 28.16 25.09 -24.22
CA GLU A 391 29.03 23.92 -24.12
C GLU A 391 28.26 22.60 -24.22
N LEU A 392 27.10 22.51 -23.58
CA LEU A 392 26.20 21.36 -23.70
C LEU A 392 25.79 21.08 -25.15
N LEU A 393 25.62 22.13 -25.97
CA LEU A 393 25.29 21.97 -27.39
C LEU A 393 26.39 21.31 -28.21
N LYS A 394 27.66 21.53 -27.85
CA LYS A 394 28.81 20.93 -28.56
C LYS A 394 28.93 19.43 -28.36
N VAL A 395 28.40 18.93 -27.24
CA VAL A 395 28.50 17.53 -26.81
C VAL A 395 27.12 16.87 -26.70
N TYR A 396 26.12 17.41 -27.40
CA TYR A 396 24.80 16.81 -27.47
C TYR A 396 24.78 15.69 -28.53
N PRO A 397 24.18 14.52 -28.24
CA PRO A 397 23.40 14.16 -27.04
C PRO A 397 24.21 13.50 -25.91
N GLU A 398 25.53 13.41 -26.02
CA GLU A 398 26.41 12.67 -25.09
C GLU A 398 26.46 13.27 -23.67
N GLY A 399 26.19 14.56 -23.54
CA GLY A 399 26.21 15.31 -22.30
C GLY A 399 27.63 15.74 -21.88
N MET A 400 27.70 16.64 -20.91
CA MET A 400 28.93 17.28 -20.44
C MET A 400 29.40 16.69 -19.10
N PRO A 401 30.69 16.38 -18.91
CA PRO A 401 31.21 15.84 -17.65
C PRO A 401 31.04 16.83 -16.48
N GLU A 402 30.97 16.31 -15.24
CA GLU A 402 30.92 17.14 -14.01
C GLU A 402 32.10 18.11 -13.90
N VAL A 403 33.29 17.67 -14.34
CA VAL A 403 34.51 18.48 -14.39
C VAL A 403 34.66 19.02 -15.80
N PHE A 404 34.48 20.33 -15.96
CA PHE A 404 34.56 21.00 -17.25
C PHE A 404 35.58 22.14 -17.22
N ASN A 405 36.53 22.18 -18.15
CA ASN A 405 37.54 23.25 -18.24
C ASN A 405 38.17 23.62 -16.89
N SER A 406 38.47 22.61 -16.06
CA SER A 406 38.98 22.77 -14.68
C SER A 406 38.01 23.44 -13.68
N ILE A 407 36.76 23.68 -14.10
CA ILE A 407 35.64 24.09 -13.26
C ILE A 407 34.88 22.82 -12.87
N ARG A 408 34.88 22.52 -11.57
CA ARG A 408 34.04 21.46 -11.03
C ARG A 408 32.66 22.04 -10.72
N ILE A 409 31.64 21.57 -11.44
CA ILE A 409 30.26 21.95 -11.15
C ILE A 409 29.72 20.96 -10.14
N LEU A 410 29.32 21.43 -8.96
CA LEU A 410 28.73 20.56 -7.94
C LEU A 410 27.29 20.19 -8.35
N PRO A 411 27.00 18.92 -8.72
CA PRO A 411 25.70 18.56 -9.29
C PRO A 411 24.53 18.86 -8.35
N ARG A 412 24.75 18.68 -7.05
CA ARG A 412 23.77 18.98 -6.01
C ARG A 412 23.40 20.46 -5.99
N GLU A 413 24.39 21.35 -5.93
CA GLU A 413 24.16 22.81 -5.88
C GLU A 413 23.43 23.31 -7.12
N LEU A 414 23.85 22.83 -8.31
CA LEU A 414 23.16 23.21 -9.55
C LEU A 414 21.73 22.68 -9.59
N ALA A 415 21.49 21.44 -9.16
CA ALA A 415 20.15 20.88 -9.13
C ALA A 415 19.24 21.61 -8.13
N GLU A 416 19.76 22.01 -6.97
CA GLU A 416 19.07 22.87 -5.99
C GLU A 416 18.74 24.24 -6.58
N LEU A 417 19.70 24.87 -7.29
CA LEU A 417 19.50 26.16 -7.96
C LEU A 417 18.39 26.08 -9.03
N ILE A 418 18.45 25.07 -9.90
CA ILE A 418 17.44 24.79 -10.93
C ILE A 418 16.05 24.60 -10.31
N ARG A 419 15.98 23.83 -9.22
CA ARG A 419 14.73 23.59 -8.48
C ARG A 419 14.18 24.89 -7.89
N ASN A 420 15.01 25.67 -7.20
CA ASN A 420 14.59 26.90 -6.53
C ASN A 420 14.14 27.99 -7.52
N LYS A 421 14.72 28.00 -8.72
CA LYS A 421 14.36 28.94 -9.80
C LYS A 421 13.34 28.36 -10.77
N SER A 422 12.91 27.12 -10.58
CA SER A 422 11.94 26.42 -11.44
C SER A 422 12.28 26.46 -12.94
N CYS A 423 13.56 26.32 -13.30
CA CYS A 423 14.04 26.39 -14.68
C CYS A 423 14.74 25.08 -15.10
N HIS A 424 13.95 24.04 -15.37
CA HIS A 424 14.44 22.67 -15.49
C HIS A 424 14.91 22.29 -16.90
N ALA A 425 15.62 23.22 -17.56
CA ALA A 425 16.15 23.00 -18.90
C ALA A 425 17.33 22.02 -18.95
N VAL A 426 18.01 21.81 -17.82
CA VAL A 426 19.18 20.92 -17.69
C VAL A 426 18.98 19.99 -16.48
N TYR A 427 19.53 18.78 -16.55
CA TYR A 427 19.63 17.87 -15.40
C TYR A 427 20.96 17.15 -15.38
N PHE A 428 21.34 16.64 -14.20
CA PHE A 428 22.49 15.77 -14.05
C PHE A 428 22.04 14.30 -13.97
N HIS A 429 22.74 13.44 -14.70
CA HIS A 429 22.52 12.00 -14.68
C HIS A 429 23.56 11.34 -13.76
N PRO A 430 23.17 10.77 -12.60
CA PRO A 430 24.10 10.27 -11.59
C PRO A 430 24.96 9.10 -12.08
N ILE A 431 24.36 8.16 -12.80
CA ILE A 431 25.08 7.00 -13.36
C ILE A 431 26.09 7.42 -14.43
N LYS A 432 25.68 8.28 -15.38
CA LYS A 432 26.58 8.76 -16.45
C LYS A 432 27.56 9.84 -15.99
N LYS A 433 27.35 10.42 -14.80
CA LYS A 433 28.10 11.54 -14.23
C LYS A 433 28.23 12.73 -15.20
N ARG A 434 27.13 13.07 -15.86
CA ARG A 434 27.06 14.11 -16.91
C ARG A 434 25.80 14.96 -16.83
N PHE A 435 25.90 16.19 -17.30
CA PHE A 435 24.77 17.09 -17.52
C PHE A 435 24.18 16.92 -18.92
N PHE A 436 22.86 17.01 -19.01
CA PHE A 436 22.10 16.89 -20.25
C PHE A 436 21.02 17.97 -20.32
N PHE A 437 20.66 18.39 -21.53
CA PHE A 437 19.39 19.07 -21.73
C PHE A 437 18.25 18.16 -21.32
N ALA A 438 17.22 18.74 -20.68
CA ALA A 438 16.06 18.01 -20.25
C ALA A 438 15.36 17.36 -21.45
N SER A 439 15.14 18.07 -22.56
CA SER A 439 14.60 17.45 -23.78
C SER A 439 15.19 18.08 -25.04
N LYS A 440 14.87 17.48 -26.19
CA LYS A 440 15.17 18.06 -27.51
C LYS A 440 14.61 19.49 -27.64
N LEU A 441 13.40 19.75 -27.11
CA LEU A 441 12.81 21.09 -27.12
C LEU A 441 13.61 22.11 -26.31
N HIS A 442 14.17 21.71 -25.15
CA HIS A 442 15.05 22.59 -24.37
C HIS A 442 16.36 22.89 -25.10
N LYS A 443 16.90 21.88 -25.79
CA LYS A 443 18.08 22.02 -26.64
C LYS A 443 17.82 22.99 -27.80
N GLU A 444 16.72 22.81 -28.53
CA GLU A 444 16.30 23.71 -29.64
C GLU A 444 16.03 25.13 -29.14
N ALA A 445 15.38 25.28 -27.98
CA ALA A 445 15.17 26.58 -27.36
C ALA A 445 16.51 27.25 -27.00
N ALA A 446 17.45 26.52 -26.42
CA ALA A 446 18.77 27.04 -26.09
C ALA A 446 19.54 27.48 -27.35
N GLU A 447 19.48 26.69 -28.44
CA GLU A 447 20.08 27.07 -29.73
C GLU A 447 19.51 28.39 -30.26
N ALA A 448 18.18 28.53 -30.25
CA ALA A 448 17.51 29.73 -30.74
C ALA A 448 17.86 30.99 -29.92
N GLN A 449 17.99 30.85 -28.60
CA GLN A 449 18.38 31.95 -27.72
C GLN A 449 19.85 32.34 -27.84
N LEU A 450 20.73 31.38 -28.15
CA LEU A 450 22.16 31.67 -28.36
C LEU A 450 22.44 32.26 -29.75
N ALA A 451 21.61 31.96 -30.75
CA ALA A 451 21.72 32.51 -32.10
C ALA A 451 21.23 33.97 -32.19
N ASN A 452 20.39 34.42 -31.26
CA ASN A 452 19.87 35.79 -31.18
C ASN A 452 20.36 36.44 -29.86
N PRO A 453 21.65 36.81 -29.78
CA PRO A 453 22.34 37.07 -28.52
C PRO A 453 21.79 38.22 -27.69
#